data_AF-A0A524ITF9-F1
#
_entry.id   AF-A0A524ITF9-F1
#
_cell.length_a   1.000
_cell.length_b   1.000
_cell.length_c   1.000
_cell.angle_alpha   90.00
_cell.angle_beta   90.00
_cell.angle_gamma   90.00
#
_symmetry.space_group_name_H-M   'P 1'
#
loop_
_entity.id
_entity.type
_entity.pdbx_description
1 polymer ?
#
loop_
_entity_poly.entity_id
_entity_poly.type
_entity_poly.pdbx_seq_one_letter_code
_entity_poly.pdbx_strand_id
1 'polypeptide(L)' 'MKGIRRKVVVMSGKGGVGKSMTTVNLALALARMGQRVGLLDVDINGPCVPQMLGMRGKGLLDTAE' A
#
# COMPACT_ATOMS: atom_id res chain seq x y z
N MET A 1 7.06 7.22 11.42
CA MET A 1 7.13 5.78 11.77
C MET A 1 6.99 5.47 13.26
N LYS A 2 7.27 6.39 14.20
CA LYS A 2 6.86 6.20 15.61
C LYS A 2 5.34 5.99 15.67
N GLY A 3 4.87 5.10 16.55
CA GLY A 3 3.44 4.75 16.70
C GLY A 3 2.92 3.61 15.81
N ILE A 4 3.70 3.12 14.84
CA ILE A 4 3.33 1.95 14.02
C ILE A 4 3.75 0.67 14.75
N ARG A 5 2.75 -0.12 15.20
CA ARG A 5 2.97 -1.37 15.96
C ARG A 5 3.66 -2.48 15.16
N ARG A 6 3.32 -2.62 13.88
CA ARG A 6 3.81 -3.69 13.00
C ARG A 6 4.19 -3.13 11.64
N LYS A 7 5.34 -3.54 11.11
CA LYS A 7 5.87 -3.11 9.81
C LYS A 7 6.12 -4.36 8.99
N VAL A 8 5.50 -4.44 7.81
CA VAL A 8 5.65 -5.57 6.89
C VAL A 8 6.27 -5.04 5.62
N VAL A 9 7.35 -5.66 5.18
CA VAL A 9 8.05 -5.30 3.96
C VAL A 9 7.80 -6.40 2.93
N VAL A 10 7.33 -6.02 1.75
CA VAL A 10 7.08 -6.95 0.64
C VAL A 10 8.06 -6.63 -0.48
N MET A 11 8.89 -7.61 -0.84
CA MET A 11 9.94 -7.48 -1.87
C MET A 11 9.81 -8.61 -2.89
N SER A 12 10.43 -8.41 -4.06
CA SER A 12 10.50 -9.42 -5.13
C SER A 12 11.83 -9.32 -5.86
N GLY A 13 12.40 -10.47 -6.24
CA GLY A 13 13.64 -10.52 -7.03
C GLY A 13 13.47 -10.21 -8.52
N LYS A 14 12.23 -10.10 -9.02
CA LYS A 14 11.92 -9.84 -10.43
C LYS A 14 10.64 -9.01 -10.56
N GLY A 15 10.55 -8.21 -11.63
CA GLY A 15 9.32 -7.52 -12.02
C GLY A 15 8.21 -8.48 -12.47
N GLY A 16 6.95 -8.10 -12.29
CA GLY A 16 5.79 -8.84 -12.78
C GLY A 16 5.35 -10.03 -11.92
N VAL A 17 6.02 -10.34 -10.80
CA VAL A 17 5.64 -11.48 -9.92
C VAL A 17 4.43 -11.20 -9.01
N GLY A 18 3.80 -10.03 -9.14
CA GLY A 18 2.63 -9.68 -8.34
C GLY A 18 2.92 -9.04 -6.98
N LYS A 19 4.14 -8.55 -6.71
CA LYS A 19 4.51 -7.84 -5.46
C LYS A 19 3.44 -6.83 -5.01
N SER A 20 3.12 -5.87 -5.87
CA SER A 20 2.17 -4.79 -5.55
C SER A 20 0.74 -5.32 -5.37
N MET A 21 0.37 -6.37 -6.10
CA MET A 21 -0.93 -7.03 -5.96
C MET A 21 -1.09 -7.72 -4.61
N THR A 22 -0.07 -8.45 -4.17
CA THR A 22 -0.02 -9.06 -2.85
C THR A 22 -0.06 -7.99 -1.76
N THR A 23 0.74 -6.93 -1.89
CA THR A 23 0.81 -5.82 -0.94
C THR A 23 -0.55 -5.12 -0.76
N VAL A 24 -1.24 -4.78 -1.85
CA VAL A 24 -2.56 -4.12 -1.80
C VAL A 24 -3.61 -5.04 -1.18
N ASN A 25 -3.69 -6.30 -1.61
CA ASN A 25 -4.69 -7.23 -1.07
C ASN A 25 -4.48 -7.52 0.42
N LEU A 26 -3.22 -7.65 0.86
CA LEU A 26 -2.91 -7.79 2.29
C LEU A 26 -3.35 -6.57 3.09
N ALA A 27 -3.06 -5.36 2.59
CA ALA A 27 -3.48 -4.12 3.24
C ALA A 27 -5.01 -4.02 3.34
N LEU A 28 -5.73 -4.34 2.26
CA LEU A 28 -7.19 -4.36 2.22
C LEU A 28 -7.78 -5.41 3.16
N ALA A 29 -7.19 -6.61 3.24
CA ALA A 29 -7.64 -7.65 4.15
C ALA A 29 -7.51 -7.21 5.62
N LEU A 30 -6.35 -6.65 6.00
CA LEU A 30 -6.12 -6.13 7.34
C LEU A 30 -7.06 -4.97 7.67
N ALA A 31 -7.31 -4.06 6.72
CA ALA A 31 -8.26 -2.98 6.89
C ALA A 31 -9.70 -3.50 7.08
N ARG A 32 -10.12 -4.52 6.31
CA ARG A 32 -11.42 -5.19 6.48
C ARG A 32 -11.56 -5.91 7.82
N MET A 33 -10.45 -6.32 8.43
CA MET A 33 -10.41 -6.85 9.80
C MET A 33 -10.38 -5.74 10.89
N GLY A 34 -10.64 -4.48 10.51
CA GLY A 34 -10.70 -3.35 11.45
C GLY A 34 -9.32 -2.84 11.92
N GLN A 35 -8.22 -3.25 11.28
CA GLN A 35 -6.90 -2.72 11.61
C GLN A 35 -6.67 -1.35 10.93
N ARG A 36 -5.97 -0.45 11.63
CA ARG A 36 -5.43 0.77 10.99
C ARG A 36 -4.21 0.37 10.16
N VAL A 37 -4.29 0.57 8.85
CA VAL A 37 -3.27 0.16 7.90
C VAL A 37 -2.79 1.38 7.11
N GLY A 38 -1.48 1.53 7.03
CA GLY A 38 -0.83 2.45 6.08
C GLY A 38 -0.15 1.64 4.99
N LEU A 39 -0.18 2.13 3.75
CA LEU A 39 0.48 1.53 2.61
C LEU A 39 1.50 2.52 2.05
N LEU A 40 2.77 2.10 2.00
CA LEU A 40 3.87 2.90 1.47
C LEU A 40 4.42 2.19 0.23
N ASP A 41 4.22 2.79 -0.94
CA ASP A 41 4.81 2.31 -2.18
C ASP A 41 6.16 3.02 -2.40
N VAL A 42 7.22 2.23 -2.53
CA VAL A 42 8.58 2.71 -2.83
C VAL A 42 9.07 2.21 -4.20
N ASP A 43 8.16 1.64 -5.00
CA ASP A 43 8.47 1.15 -6.34
C ASP A 43 8.52 2.31 -7.33
N ILE A 44 9.70 2.57 -7.89
CA ILE A 44 9.93 3.66 -8.85
C ILE A 44 9.39 3.30 -10.24
N ASN A 45 9.18 2.01 -10.53
CA ASN A 45 8.90 1.53 -11.89
C ASN A 45 7.43 1.71 -12.34
N GLY A 46 6.60 2.40 -11.57
CA GLY A 46 5.29 2.88 -12.01
C GLY A 46 4.26 2.98 -10.88
N PRO A 47 3.19 3.77 -11.08
CA PRO A 47 2.13 3.98 -10.08
C PRO A 47 1.19 2.77 -9.99
N CYS A 48 1.71 1.61 -9.60
CA CYS A 48 0.94 0.37 -9.49
C CYS A 48 -0.08 0.46 -8.34
N VAL A 49 0.35 0.87 -7.14
CA VAL A 49 -0.53 0.89 -5.97
C VAL A 49 -1.66 1.93 -6.10
N PRO A 50 -1.40 3.21 -6.44
CA PRO A 50 -2.47 4.20 -6.57
C PRO A 50 -3.48 3.85 -7.67
N GLN A 51 -3.02 3.23 -8.77
CA GLN A 51 -3.93 2.75 -9.82
C GLN A 51 -4.81 1.60 -9.32
N MET A 52 -4.23 0.60 -8.64
CA MET A 52 -4.98 -0.53 -8.08
C MET A 52 -6.02 -0.12 -7.05
N LEU A 53 -5.78 0.98 -6.32
CA LEU A 53 -6.73 1.55 -5.36
C LEU A 53 -7.73 2.53 -5.99
N GLY A 54 -7.71 2.73 -7.31
CA GLY A 54 -8.61 3.67 -7.99
C GLY A 54 -8.38 5.14 -7.58
N MET A 55 -7.13 5.49 -7.25
CA MET A 55 -6.75 6.82 -6.76
C MET A 55 -6.15 7.72 -7.85
N ARG A 56 -6.23 7.34 -9.13
CA ARG A 56 -5.81 8.20 -10.24
C ARG A 56 -6.57 9.53 -10.21
N GLY A 57 -5.83 10.64 -10.22
CA GLY A 57 -6.40 11.99 -10.17
C GLY A 57 -6.96 12.42 -8.81
N LYS A 58 -6.88 11.57 -7.78
CA LYS A 58 -7.20 11.97 -6.41
C LYS A 58 -5.97 12.62 -5.78
N GLY A 59 -6.10 13.89 -5.42
CA GLY A 59 -5.08 14.61 -4.65
C GLY A 59 -4.88 13.99 -3.27
N LEU A 60 -3.76 14.36 -2.63
CA LEU A 60 -3.47 13.95 -1.27
C LEU A 60 -4.60 14.43 -0.35
N LEU A 61 -5.33 13.50 0.26
CA LEU A 61 -6.25 13.83 1.34
C LEU A 61 -5.40 13.88 2.61
N ASP A 62 -5.11 15.09 3.08
CA ASP A 62 -4.52 15.27 4.40
C ASP A 62 -5.64 15.07 5.42
N THR A 63 -5.83 13.81 5.86
CA THR A 63 -6.65 13.54 7.03
C THR A 63 -5.80 13.84 8.26
N ALA A 64 -5.63 15.14 8.53
CA ALA A 64 -5.11 15.64 9.78
C ALA A 64 -6.25 15.66 10.80
N GLU A 65 -6.55 14.49 11.38
CA GLU A 65 -7.23 14.36 12.67
C GLU A 65 -6.46 13.37 13.55
#